data_AF-A0A6G4UF61-F1
#
_entry.id   AF-A0A6G4UF61-F1
#
_cell.length_a   1.000
_cell.length_b   1.000
_cell.length_c   1.000
_cell.angle_alpha   90.00
_cell.angle_beta   90.00
_cell.angle_gamma   90.00
#
_symmetry.space_group_name_H-M   'P 1'
#
loop_
_entity.id
_entity.type
_entity.pdbx_description
1 polymer ?
#
loop_
_entity_poly.entity_id
_entity_poly.type
_entity_poly.pdbx_seq_one_letter_code
_entity_poly.pdbx_strand_id
1 'polypeptide(L)' 'TRTLKILEEGNIIKRRTGAIMLNPELLMRGDDQKQKYLLLEFGNFEQEDDQKQENALSEYYSFKE' A
#
# COMPACT_ATOMS: atom_id res chain seq x y z
N THR A 1 -11.79 -19.48 -1.93
CA THR A 1 -10.85 -18.45 -1.42
C THR A 1 -9.38 -18.91 -1.28
N ARG A 2 -8.94 -20.00 -1.93
CA ARG A 2 -7.54 -20.48 -1.83
C ARG A 2 -6.53 -19.56 -2.52
N THR A 3 -6.85 -19.08 -3.73
CA THR A 3 -5.94 -18.25 -4.54
C THR A 3 -5.63 -16.91 -3.88
N LEU A 4 -6.63 -16.20 -3.34
CA LEU A 4 -6.41 -14.90 -2.70
C LEU A 4 -5.53 -15.00 -1.45
N LYS A 5 -5.68 -16.08 -0.66
CA LYS A 5 -4.78 -16.34 0.48
C LYS A 5 -3.34 -16.58 0.02
N ILE A 6 -3.14 -17.38 -1.03
CA ILE A 6 -1.80 -17.63 -1.59
C ILE A 6 -1.15 -16.32 -2.07
N LEU A 7 -1.92 -15.43 -2.71
CA LEU A 7 -1.41 -14.13 -3.17
C LEU A 7 -1.07 -13.18 -2.02
N GLU A 8 -1.82 -13.22 -0.92
CA GLU A 8 -1.50 -12.46 0.30
C GLU A 8 -0.25 -13.01 1.00
N GLU A 9 -0.19 -14.33 1.18
CA GLU A 9 0.99 -15.01 1.75
C GLU A 9 2.25 -14.77 0.92
N GLY A 10 2.10 -14.62 -0.39
CA GLY A 10 3.18 -14.25 -1.31
C GLY A 10 3.51 -12.76 -1.37
N ASN A 11 2.90 -11.90 -0.54
CA ASN A 11 3.04 -10.43 -0.58
C ASN A 11 2.78 -9.83 -1.99
N ILE A 12 1.88 -10.44 -2.75
CA ILE A 12 1.49 -9.98 -4.09
C ILE A 12 0.32 -8.99 -3.98
N ILE A 13 -0.60 -9.21 -3.05
CA ILE A 13 -1.74 -8.34 -2.80
C ILE A 13 -1.94 -8.08 -1.31
N LYS A 14 -2.66 -7.01 -0.98
CA LYS A 14 -3.39 -6.83 0.26
C LYS A 14 -4.88 -6.69 -0.03
N ARG A 15 -5.74 -7.05 0.94
CA ARG A 15 -7.19 -6.94 0.80
C ARG A 15 -7.84 -6.25 1.99
N ARG A 16 -8.96 -5.57 1.73
CA ARG A 16 -9.95 -5.16 2.73
C ARG A 16 -11.35 -5.47 2.20
N THR A 17 -12.38 -5.29 3.01
CA THR A 17 -13.76 -5.52 2.55
C THR A 17 -14.06 -4.65 1.33
N GLY A 18 -14.37 -5.29 0.20
CA GLY A 18 -14.72 -4.61 -1.06
C GLY A 18 -13.54 -4.07 -1.88
N ALA A 19 -12.28 -4.26 -1.47
CA ALA A 19 -11.13 -3.77 -2.23
C ALA A 19 -9.89 -4.68 -2.12
N ILE A 20 -9.08 -4.70 -3.18
CA ILE A 20 -7.80 -5.41 -3.28
C ILE A 20 -6.77 -4.44 -3.86
N MET A 21 -5.57 -4.41 -3.30
CA MET A 21 -4.43 -3.64 -3.81
C MET A 21 -3.28 -4.59 -4.16
N LEU A 22 -2.63 -4.36 -5.30
CA LEU A 22 -1.44 -5.09 -5.71
C LEU A 22 -0.19 -4.45 -5.08
N ASN A 23 0.81 -5.26 -4.72
CA ASN A 23 2.09 -4.77 -4.22
C ASN A 23 2.77 -3.87 -5.28
N PRO A 24 3.02 -2.58 -4.99
CA PRO A 24 3.66 -1.63 -5.91
C PRO A 24 5.07 -2.04 -6.35
N GLU A 25 5.79 -2.84 -5.55
CA GLU A 25 7.12 -3.38 -5.90
C GLU A 25 7.09 -4.24 -7.17
N LEU A 26 5.93 -4.82 -7.48
CA LEU A 26 5.73 -5.66 -8.66
C LEU A 26 5.45 -4.85 -9.94
N LEU A 27 5.07 -3.57 -9.81
CA LEU A 27 4.54 -2.77 -10.91
C LEU A 27 5.55 -1.79 -11.51
N MET A 28 6.51 -1.26 -10.73
CA MET A 28 7.30 -0.10 -11.16
C MET A 28 8.82 -0.28 -11.03
N ARG A 29 9.52 -0.02 -12.13
CA ARG A 29 10.90 0.48 -12.18
C ARG A 29 10.84 1.84 -12.87
N GLY A 30 10.97 2.95 -12.15
CA GLY A 30 10.87 4.27 -12.81
C GLY A 30 11.02 5.47 -11.88
N ASP A 31 9.92 5.91 -11.28
CA ASP A 31 9.87 7.14 -10.47
C ASP A 31 9.90 6.82 -8.97
N ASP A 32 11.08 6.97 -8.37
CA ASP A 32 11.35 6.63 -6.97
C ASP A 32 10.38 7.30 -5.98
N GLN A 33 9.93 8.53 -6.28
CA GLN A 33 9.00 9.26 -5.40
C GLN A 33 7.60 8.67 -5.45
N LYS A 34 7.11 8.33 -6.65
CA LYS A 34 5.83 7.63 -6.80
C LYS A 34 5.89 6.24 -6.20
N GLN A 35 7.01 5.54 -6.34
CA GLN A 35 7.20 4.22 -5.76
C GLN A 35 7.14 4.27 -4.23
N LYS A 36 7.86 5.21 -3.60
CA LYS A 36 7.81 5.41 -2.14
C LYS A 36 6.39 5.72 -1.66
N TYR A 37 5.68 6.63 -2.34
CA TYR A 37 4.30 6.96 -2.00
C TYR A 37 3.38 5.73 -2.06
N LEU A 38 3.45 4.96 -3.15
CA LEU A 38 2.63 3.76 -3.31
C LEU A 38 2.94 2.68 -2.26
N LEU A 39 4.20 2.53 -1.86
CA LEU A 39 4.61 1.60 -0.81
C LEU A 39 4.00 1.95 0.56
N LEU A 40 3.92 3.25 0.89
CA LEU A 40 3.27 3.73 2.12
C LEU A 40 1.76 3.43 2.09
N GLU A 41 1.10 3.77 0.98
CA GLU A 41 -0.32 3.48 0.79
C GLU A 41 -0.60 1.97 0.86
N PHE A 42 0.28 1.14 0.31
CA PHE A 42 0.21 -0.31 0.43
C PHE A 42 0.40 -0.78 1.88
N GLY A 43 1.35 -0.19 2.62
CA GLY A 43 1.53 -0.40 4.06
C GLY A 43 0.22 -0.18 4.84
N ASN A 44 -0.43 0.95 4.58
CA ASN A 44 -1.65 1.39 5.24
C ASN A 44 -2.94 0.81 4.64
N PHE A 45 -2.86 -0.03 3.60
CA PHE A 45 -4.04 -0.44 2.83
C PHE A 45 -5.11 -1.18 3.65
N GLU A 46 -4.69 -1.97 4.64
CA GLU A 46 -5.57 -2.78 5.49
C GLU A 46 -6.28 -1.96 6.58
N GLN A 47 -5.84 -0.72 6.85
CA GLN A 47 -6.45 0.15 7.85
C GLN A 47 -7.80 0.70 7.34
N GLU A 48 -8.67 1.09 8.27
CA GLU A 48 -9.92 1.80 7.94
C GLU A 48 -9.62 3.29 7.65
N ASP A 49 -10.46 3.93 6.84
CA ASP A 49 -10.15 5.21 6.20
C ASP A 49 -9.83 6.35 7.19
N ASP A 50 -10.40 6.30 8.41
CA ASP A 50 -10.18 7.30 9.45
C ASP A 50 -8.73 7.28 10.00
N GLN A 51 -8.06 6.11 10.00
CA GLN A 51 -6.67 5.97 10.46
C GLN A 51 -5.66 6.28 9.35
N LYS A 52 -6.08 6.23 8.08
CA LYS A 52 -5.19 6.46 6.93
C LYS A 52 -4.85 7.94 6.73
N GLN A 53 -5.81 8.84 6.94
CA GLN A 53 -5.65 10.26 6.64
C GLN A 53 -4.61 10.94 7.53
N GLU A 54 -4.56 10.57 8.81
CA GLU A 54 -3.62 11.14 9.78
C GLU A 54 -2.18 10.63 9.53
N ASN A 55 -2.02 9.32 9.28
CA ASN A 55 -0.72 8.70 9.03
C ASN A 55 -0.10 9.16 7.69
N ALA A 56 -0.86 9.14 6.60
CA ALA A 56 -0.34 9.45 5.26
C ALA A 56 0.13 10.91 5.11
N LEU A 57 -0.56 11.86 5.77
CA LEU A 57 -0.16 13.27 5.76
C LEU A 57 1.13 13.48 6.55
N SER A 58 1.23 12.91 7.75
CA SER A 58 2.43 13.03 8.59
C SER A 58 3.68 12.45 7.90
N GLU A 59 3.54 11.30 7.23
CA GLU A 59 4.63 10.64 6.52
C GLU A 59 5.05 11.40 5.26
N TYR A 60 4.11 11.92 4.45
CA TYR A 60 4.43 12.73 3.26
C TYR A 60 5.28 13.96 3.59
N TYR A 61 4.93 14.68 4.66
CA TYR A 61 5.70 15.85 5.09
C TYR A 61 7.09 15.49 5.64
N SER A 62 7.26 14.29 6.23
CA SER A 62 8.59 13.80 6.64
C SER A 62 9.56 13.54 5.48
N PHE A 63 9.07 13.34 4.25
CA PHE A 63 9.93 13.18 3.06
C PHE A 63 10.25 14.50 2.35
N LYS A 64 9.67 15.62 2.82
CA LYS A 64 9.85 16.96 2.24
C LYS A 64 10.84 17.84 3.02
N GLU A 65 11.21 17.45 4.23
CA GLU A 65 12.35 17.99 5.00
C GLU A 65 13.66 17.26 4.64
#